data_AF-X1TJ69-F1
#
_entry.id   AF-X1TJ69-F1
#
_cell.length_a   1.000
_cell.length_b   1.000
_cell.length_c   1.000
_cell.angle_alpha   90.00
_cell.angle_beta   90.00
_cell.angle_gamma   90.00
#
_symmetry.space_group_name_H-M   'P 1'
#
loop_
_entity.id
_entity.type
_entity.pdbx_description
1 polymer ?
#
loop_
_entity_poly.entity_id
_entity_poly.type
_entity_poly.pdbx_seq_one_letter_code
_entity_poly.pdbx_strand_id
1 'polypeptide(L)'
;LGMGKDVPDRGVNYSGKWFKGKKDKDGNEINCSHKNARYTIKLDALENIDPKANDFTGVPVRAIIYGGRDSDTTIPVVESLSWSHGVFLGATVESETTSATIGTQGVRKHNPMANLDFVSVPFKTYIDNHLKFAQDLKEVPKIYA
;
A
#
# COMPACT_ATOMS: atom_id res chain seq x y z
N LEU A 1 6.47 12.22 -9.81
CA LEU A 1 7.89 12.64 -9.83
C LEU A 1 8.06 13.70 -8.75
N GLY A 2 8.47 13.29 -7.55
CA GLY A 2 8.55 14.15 -6.35
C GLY A 2 9.97 14.39 -5.89
N MET A 3 10.94 14.37 -6.82
CA MET A 3 12.38 14.45 -6.51
C MET A 3 12.82 15.87 -6.09
N GLY A 4 11.93 16.86 -6.17
CA GLY A 4 12.23 18.26 -5.82
C GLY A 4 13.30 18.92 -6.68
N LYS A 5 13.66 18.30 -7.81
CA LYS A 5 14.73 18.72 -8.72
C LYS A 5 14.25 18.56 -10.16
N ASP A 6 14.78 19.40 -11.03
CA ASP A 6 14.54 19.29 -12.47
C ASP A 6 15.05 17.95 -13.01
N VAL A 7 14.23 17.32 -13.83
CA VAL A 7 14.63 16.10 -14.54
C VAL A 7 15.54 16.52 -15.69
N PRO A 8 16.74 15.92 -15.84
CA PRO A 8 17.63 16.21 -16.96
C PRO A 8 16.92 15.96 -18.31
N ASP A 9 17.21 16.76 -19.33
CA ASP A 9 16.57 16.60 -20.65
C ASP A 9 17.06 15.37 -21.45
N ARG A 10 18.18 14.77 -21.05
CA ARG A 10 18.79 13.60 -21.70
C ARG A 10 19.59 12.76 -20.72
N GLY A 11 19.75 11.48 -21.03
CA GLY A 11 20.54 10.55 -20.22
C GLY A 11 20.41 9.11 -20.70
N VAL A 12 20.57 8.18 -19.77
CA VAL A 12 20.34 6.74 -19.99
C VAL A 12 19.35 6.27 -18.93
N ASN A 13 18.35 5.51 -19.36
CA ASN A 13 17.38 4.88 -18.46
C ASN A 13 17.14 3.42 -18.85
N TYR A 14 16.07 2.81 -18.32
CA TYR A 14 15.67 1.43 -18.57
C TYR A 14 15.40 1.10 -20.06
N SER A 15 15.25 2.10 -20.92
CA SER A 15 15.07 1.96 -22.38
C SER A 15 16.34 2.25 -23.20
N GLY A 16 17.51 2.36 -22.54
CA GLY A 16 18.77 2.79 -23.15
C GLY A 16 18.91 4.31 -23.19
N LYS A 17 19.45 4.87 -24.29
CA LYS A 17 19.56 6.33 -24.49
C LYS A 17 18.18 6.97 -24.39
N TRP A 18 18.02 7.97 -23.52
CA TRP A 18 16.75 8.62 -23.23
C TRP A 18 16.86 10.14 -23.35
N PHE A 19 15.76 10.77 -23.76
CA PHE A 19 15.59 12.22 -23.81
C PHE A 19 14.13 12.57 -23.51
N LYS A 20 13.87 13.79 -23.05
CA LYS A 20 12.52 14.29 -22.73
C LYS A 20 11.61 14.15 -23.96
N GLY A 21 10.45 13.50 -23.79
CA GLY A 21 9.51 13.22 -24.87
C GLY A 21 9.85 12.00 -25.75
N LYS A 22 10.86 11.18 -25.40
CA LYS A 22 11.11 9.90 -26.10
C LYS A 22 9.86 9.03 -26.04
N LYS A 23 9.52 8.39 -27.17
CA LYS A 23 8.39 7.47 -27.30
C LYS A 23 8.83 6.05 -27.62
N ASP A 24 8.02 5.07 -27.26
CA ASP A 24 8.18 3.69 -27.68
C ASP A 24 7.63 3.46 -29.11
N LYS A 25 7.70 2.21 -29.58
CA LYS A 25 7.23 1.79 -30.91
C LYS A 25 5.72 2.00 -31.11
N ASP A 26 4.96 2.06 -30.02
CA ASP A 26 3.50 2.21 -30.02
C ASP A 26 3.09 3.68 -29.77
N GLY A 27 4.06 4.60 -29.71
CA GLY A 27 3.85 6.03 -29.55
C GLY A 27 3.63 6.48 -28.10
N ASN A 28 3.78 5.59 -27.11
CA ASN A 28 3.66 5.95 -25.69
C ASN A 28 4.91 6.66 -25.19
N GLU A 29 4.73 7.66 -24.34
CA GLU A 29 5.85 8.37 -23.73
C GLU A 29 6.64 7.46 -22.76
N ILE A 30 7.95 7.42 -22.97
CA ILE A 30 8.92 6.78 -22.09
C ILE A 30 9.36 7.82 -21.07
N ASN A 31 9.03 7.60 -19.79
CA ASN A 31 9.44 8.48 -18.71
C ASN A 31 10.92 8.32 -18.36
N CYS A 32 11.52 9.33 -17.69
CA CYS A 32 12.91 9.27 -17.23
C CYS A 32 13.17 8.06 -16.30
N SER A 33 12.15 7.64 -15.54
CA SER A 33 12.16 6.45 -14.70
C SER A 33 10.91 5.59 -14.97
N HIS A 34 11.04 4.29 -14.80
CA HIS A 34 9.91 3.38 -14.97
C HIS A 34 8.83 3.67 -13.91
N LYS A 35 7.54 3.54 -14.25
CA LYS A 35 6.43 3.84 -13.33
C LYS A 35 6.46 2.99 -12.05
N ASN A 36 7.05 1.80 -12.13
CA ASN A 36 7.27 0.89 -11.00
C ASN A 36 8.77 0.74 -10.64
N ALA A 37 9.61 1.74 -10.97
CA ALA A 37 11.02 1.72 -10.57
C ALA A 37 11.13 1.66 -9.03
N ARG A 38 12.08 0.87 -8.54
CA ARG A 38 12.31 0.65 -7.10
C ARG A 38 13.73 1.04 -6.74
N TYR A 39 13.92 1.43 -5.49
CA TYR A 39 15.22 1.50 -4.85
C TYR A 39 15.24 0.50 -3.69
N THR A 40 16.43 0.06 -3.32
CA THR A 40 16.64 -0.85 -2.19
C THR A 40 17.72 -0.25 -1.32
N ILE A 41 17.41 -0.11 -0.04
CA ILE A 41 18.33 0.36 1.00
C ILE A 41 18.20 -0.54 2.22
N LYS A 42 19.22 -0.52 3.08
CA LYS A 42 19.12 -1.16 4.39
C LYS A 42 18.24 -0.31 5.31
N LEU A 43 17.52 -0.95 6.23
CA LEU A 43 16.72 -0.24 7.23
C LEU A 43 17.59 0.62 8.15
N ASP A 44 18.78 0.14 8.52
CA ASP A 44 19.73 0.85 9.40
C ASP A 44 20.34 2.13 8.78
N ALA A 45 20.12 2.36 7.48
CA ALA A 45 20.47 3.60 6.82
C ALA A 45 19.44 4.72 7.05
N LEU A 46 18.26 4.40 7.60
CA LEU A 46 17.23 5.38 7.96
C LEU A 46 17.53 5.97 9.33
N GLU A 47 17.73 7.30 9.40
CA GLU A 47 17.99 8.02 10.66
C GLU A 47 16.87 7.86 11.71
N ASN A 48 15.65 7.57 11.25
CA ASN A 48 14.44 7.45 12.05
C ASN A 48 14.01 5.98 12.28
N ILE A 49 14.91 5.01 12.10
CA ILE A 49 14.60 3.61 12.41
C ILE A 49 14.26 3.46 13.90
N ASP A 50 13.19 2.70 14.20
CA ASP A 50 12.85 2.39 15.59
C ASP A 50 13.98 1.54 16.23
N PRO A 51 14.42 1.85 17.46
CA PRO A 51 15.45 1.06 18.15
C PRO A 51 15.09 -0.43 18.31
N LYS A 52 13.81 -0.79 18.26
CA LYS A 52 13.29 -2.15 18.33
C LYS A 52 13.07 -2.81 16.97
N ALA A 53 13.49 -2.20 15.87
CA ALA A 53 13.26 -2.74 14.52
C ALA A 53 13.81 -4.17 14.32
N ASN A 54 14.86 -4.56 15.08
CA ASN A 54 15.45 -5.89 15.06
C ASN A 54 15.18 -6.70 16.35
N ASP A 55 14.25 -6.24 17.21
CA ASP A 55 13.89 -6.95 18.43
C ASP A 55 12.98 -8.15 18.10
N PHE A 56 13.46 -9.36 18.39
CA PHE A 56 12.74 -10.61 18.15
C PHE A 56 11.47 -10.77 19.01
N THR A 57 11.34 -9.99 20.09
CA THR A 57 10.13 -9.99 20.93
C THR A 57 9.01 -9.12 20.35
N GLY A 58 9.32 -8.31 19.32
CA GLY A 58 8.37 -7.44 18.64
C GLY A 58 7.96 -6.22 19.46
N VAL A 59 6.88 -5.57 19.02
CA VAL A 59 6.29 -4.40 19.69
C VAL A 59 4.79 -4.60 19.92
N PRO A 60 4.23 -4.10 21.04
CA PRO A 60 2.80 -4.14 21.27
C PRO A 60 2.03 -3.33 20.22
N VAL A 61 1.11 -3.98 19.49
CA VAL A 61 0.21 -3.32 18.55
C VAL A 61 -1.00 -2.78 19.31
N ARG A 62 -1.20 -1.46 19.30
CA ARG A 62 -2.33 -0.79 19.97
C ARG A 62 -3.44 -0.35 19.01
N ALA A 63 -3.09 -0.15 17.74
CA ALA A 63 -4.02 0.24 16.71
C ALA A 63 -3.67 -0.44 15.38
N ILE A 64 -4.71 -0.74 14.59
CA ILE A 64 -4.62 -1.19 13.20
C ILE A 64 -5.35 -0.14 12.36
N ILE A 65 -4.75 0.29 11.26
CA ILE A 65 -5.32 1.30 10.38
C ILE A 65 -5.48 0.68 9.00
N TYR A 66 -6.72 0.59 8.54
CA TYR A 66 -7.03 0.31 7.15
C TYR A 66 -7.10 1.61 6.37
N GLY A 67 -6.89 1.54 5.06
CA GLY A 67 -6.94 2.72 4.22
C GLY A 67 -6.83 2.35 2.76
N GLY A 68 -7.46 3.16 1.93
CA GLY A 68 -7.43 3.05 0.48
C GLY A 68 -7.36 4.44 -0.15
N ARG A 69 -7.07 4.47 -1.45
CA ARG A 69 -7.21 5.71 -2.21
C ARG A 69 -8.68 5.90 -2.54
N ASP A 70 -9.28 6.88 -1.89
CA ASP A 70 -10.65 7.30 -2.10
C ASP A 70 -10.73 8.83 -1.90
N SER A 71 -11.08 9.55 -2.95
CA SER A 71 -11.12 11.01 -2.93
C SER A 71 -12.47 11.60 -2.55
N ASP A 72 -13.54 10.80 -2.49
CA ASP A 72 -14.91 11.35 -2.46
C ASP A 72 -15.92 10.60 -1.57
N THR A 73 -15.62 9.38 -1.12
CA THR A 73 -16.62 8.55 -0.42
C THR A 73 -16.31 8.40 1.07
N THR A 74 -15.11 7.98 1.45
CA THR A 74 -14.71 7.80 2.86
C THR A 74 -14.27 9.09 3.52
N ILE A 75 -14.61 9.27 4.80
CA ILE A 75 -14.05 10.35 5.62
C ILE A 75 -12.59 10.06 5.98
N PRO A 76 -11.79 11.07 6.39
CA PRO A 76 -10.35 10.88 6.57
C PRO A 76 -9.94 9.85 7.63
N VAL A 77 -10.71 9.71 8.73
CA VAL A 77 -10.47 8.73 9.80
C VAL A 77 -11.79 8.37 10.48
N VAL A 78 -12.06 7.08 10.64
CA VAL A 78 -13.10 6.53 11.53
C VAL A 78 -12.50 5.57 12.55
N GLU A 79 -13.05 5.52 13.75
CA GLU A 79 -12.80 4.43 14.71
C GLU A 79 -13.88 3.35 14.58
N SER A 80 -13.48 2.09 14.59
CA SER A 80 -14.43 0.98 14.59
C SER A 80 -15.18 0.87 15.92
N LEU A 81 -16.50 0.68 15.86
CA LEU A 81 -17.37 0.40 17.01
C LEU A 81 -17.00 -0.88 17.81
N SER A 82 -16.43 -1.87 17.14
CA SER A 82 -16.04 -3.16 17.73
C SER A 82 -14.96 -3.82 16.87
N TRP A 83 -14.32 -4.88 17.39
CA TRP A 83 -13.39 -5.69 16.60
C TRP A 83 -14.03 -6.23 15.32
N SER A 84 -15.24 -6.81 15.42
CA SER A 84 -15.97 -7.34 14.27
C SER A 84 -16.32 -6.26 13.25
N HIS A 85 -16.69 -5.06 13.72
CA HIS A 85 -16.91 -3.92 12.84
C HIS A 85 -15.60 -3.48 12.16
N GLY A 86 -14.47 -3.48 12.87
CA GLY A 86 -13.17 -3.16 12.29
C GLY A 86 -12.70 -4.19 11.26
N VAL A 87 -12.95 -5.47 11.50
CA VAL A 87 -12.71 -6.54 10.51
C VAL A 87 -13.60 -6.33 9.28
N PHE A 88 -14.86 -5.92 9.46
CA PHE A 88 -15.74 -5.55 8.36
C PHE A 88 -15.18 -4.35 7.56
N LEU A 89 -14.77 -3.26 8.23
CA LEU A 89 -14.15 -2.10 7.57
C LEU A 89 -12.93 -2.51 6.75
N GLY A 90 -12.06 -3.36 7.29
CA GLY A 90 -10.93 -3.94 6.57
C GLY A 90 -11.36 -4.77 5.36
N ALA A 91 -12.40 -5.58 5.49
CA ALA A 91 -12.90 -6.44 4.41
C ALA A 91 -13.48 -5.64 3.24
N THR A 92 -13.99 -4.43 3.52
CA THR A 92 -14.61 -3.55 2.53
C THR A 92 -13.65 -2.50 1.97
N VAL A 93 -12.35 -2.55 2.30
CA VAL A 93 -11.38 -1.59 1.76
C VAL A 93 -11.42 -1.60 0.24
N GLU A 94 -11.58 -0.40 -0.31
CA GLU A 94 -11.52 -0.10 -1.72
C GLU A 94 -10.38 0.88 -1.98
N SER A 95 -9.68 0.72 -3.09
CA SER A 95 -8.64 1.66 -3.49
C SER A 95 -8.68 1.89 -4.99
N GLU A 96 -8.53 3.15 -5.39
CA GLU A 96 -8.26 3.49 -6.78
C GLU A 96 -7.02 2.74 -7.29
N THR A 97 -7.13 2.22 -8.51
CA THR A 97 -6.02 1.59 -9.22
C THR A 97 -4.84 2.56 -9.34
N THR A 98 -3.68 2.12 -8.87
CA THR A 98 -2.42 2.80 -9.16
C THR A 98 -1.95 2.42 -10.55
N SER A 99 -1.02 3.20 -11.10
CA SER A 99 -0.32 2.89 -12.35
C SER A 99 0.50 1.58 -12.32
N ALA A 100 0.57 0.89 -11.17
CA ALA A 100 1.24 -0.40 -11.01
C ALA A 100 0.34 -1.61 -11.31
N THR A 101 -0.99 -1.46 -11.29
CA THR A 101 -1.94 -2.54 -11.60
C THR A 101 -2.30 -2.45 -13.09
N ILE A 102 -2.25 -3.56 -13.82
CA ILE A 102 -2.66 -3.63 -15.24
C ILE A 102 -4.15 -3.20 -15.33
N GLY A 103 -4.43 -1.99 -15.81
CA GLY A 103 -5.79 -1.46 -15.94
C GLY A 103 -5.87 0.08 -16.04
N THR A 104 -7.09 0.58 -16.29
CA THR A 104 -7.42 2.01 -16.34
C THR A 104 -7.17 2.66 -14.97
N GLN A 105 -6.49 3.80 -14.95
CA GLN A 105 -6.22 4.57 -13.73
C GLN A 105 -7.50 5.23 -13.20
N GLY A 106 -7.68 5.28 -11.88
CA GLY A 106 -8.83 5.94 -11.23
C GLY A 106 -10.09 5.08 -11.15
N VAL A 107 -10.01 3.77 -11.44
CA VAL A 107 -11.11 2.84 -11.19
C VAL A 107 -10.96 2.30 -9.78
N ARG A 108 -11.99 2.48 -8.95
CA ARG A 108 -12.03 1.91 -7.61
C ARG A 108 -12.19 0.39 -7.70
N LYS A 109 -11.34 -0.35 -6.98
CA LYS A 109 -11.43 -1.81 -6.88
C LYS A 109 -11.39 -2.23 -5.41
N HIS A 110 -12.12 -3.30 -5.09
CA HIS A 110 -12.00 -3.94 -3.79
C HIS A 110 -10.57 -4.45 -3.59
N ASN A 111 -9.98 -4.11 -2.45
CA ASN A 111 -8.69 -4.58 -1.99
C ASN A 111 -8.79 -4.90 -0.48
N PRO A 112 -9.55 -5.95 -0.10
CA PRO A 112 -9.79 -6.29 1.30
C PRO A 112 -8.48 -6.40 2.09
N MET A 113 -8.43 -5.71 3.23
CA MET A 113 -7.27 -5.60 4.13
C MET A 113 -5.98 -5.16 3.44
N ALA A 114 -6.07 -4.53 2.25
CA ALA A 114 -4.95 -4.25 1.36
C ALA A 114 -4.10 -5.48 1.02
N ASN A 115 -4.69 -6.69 1.08
CA ASN A 115 -3.95 -7.95 1.07
C ASN A 115 -4.44 -8.94 0.01
N LEU A 116 -5.34 -8.52 -0.90
CA LEU A 116 -6.05 -9.40 -1.83
C LEU A 116 -5.12 -10.33 -2.63
N ASP A 117 -4.04 -9.78 -3.18
CA ASP A 117 -3.08 -10.52 -4.02
C ASP A 117 -2.22 -11.52 -3.23
N PHE A 118 -2.27 -11.49 -1.90
CA PHE A 118 -1.44 -12.32 -1.02
C PHE A 118 -2.25 -13.29 -0.16
N VAL A 119 -3.59 -13.30 -0.28
CA VAL A 119 -4.43 -14.24 0.46
C VAL A 119 -4.26 -15.64 -0.12
N SER A 120 -3.68 -16.56 0.66
CA SER A 120 -3.40 -17.94 0.24
C SER A 120 -4.47 -18.96 0.62
N VAL A 121 -5.57 -18.52 1.23
CA VAL A 121 -6.69 -19.36 1.70
C VAL A 121 -8.01 -18.81 1.17
N PRO A 122 -9.13 -19.57 1.21
CA PRO A 122 -10.43 -19.01 0.86
C PRO A 122 -10.73 -17.76 1.69
N PHE A 123 -11.25 -16.71 1.04
CA PHE A 123 -11.45 -15.41 1.69
C PHE A 123 -12.31 -15.50 2.96
N LYS A 124 -13.33 -16.38 2.97
CA LYS A 124 -14.12 -16.69 4.17
C LYS A 124 -13.24 -17.12 5.35
N THR A 125 -12.33 -18.06 5.12
CA THR A 125 -11.39 -18.56 6.13
C THR A 125 -10.49 -17.44 6.65
N TYR A 126 -10.02 -16.56 5.75
CA TYR A 126 -9.21 -15.40 6.13
C TYR A 126 -9.97 -14.46 7.07
N ILE A 127 -11.22 -14.12 6.75
CA ILE A 127 -12.07 -13.27 7.60
C ILE A 127 -12.43 -13.96 8.92
N ASP A 128 -12.79 -15.24 8.90
CA ASP A 128 -13.10 -16.02 10.10
C ASP A 128 -11.90 -16.03 11.07
N ASN A 129 -10.67 -16.12 10.55
CA ASN A 129 -9.46 -16.05 11.36
C ASN A 129 -9.28 -14.68 12.02
N HIS A 130 -9.51 -13.60 11.28
CA HIS A 130 -9.49 -12.24 11.84
C HIS A 130 -10.53 -12.06 12.95
N LEU A 131 -11.76 -12.56 12.76
CA LEU A 131 -12.81 -12.48 13.78
C LEU A 131 -12.45 -13.25 15.06
N LYS A 132 -11.82 -14.42 14.93
CA LYS A 132 -11.37 -15.23 16.07
C LYS A 132 -10.16 -14.64 16.78
N PHE A 133 -9.30 -13.93 16.07
CA PHE A 133 -8.02 -13.42 16.59
C PHE A 133 -8.16 -12.62 17.89
N ALA A 134 -9.21 -11.80 18.03
CA ALA A 134 -9.40 -10.99 19.24
C ALA A 134 -9.83 -11.78 20.49
N GLN A 135 -10.30 -13.03 20.35
CA GLN A 135 -10.84 -13.80 21.48
C GLN A 135 -9.77 -14.14 22.52
N ASP A 136 -8.53 -14.32 22.07
CA ASP A 136 -7.41 -14.73 22.92
C ASP A 136 -6.51 -13.56 23.36
N LEU A 137 -6.88 -12.32 23.02
CA LEU A 137 -6.09 -11.13 23.34
C LEU A 137 -6.44 -10.58 24.72
N LYS A 138 -5.40 -10.34 25.53
CA LYS A 138 -5.53 -9.57 26.79
C LYS A 138 -5.88 -8.11 26.53
N GLU A 139 -5.31 -7.55 25.46
CA GLU A 139 -5.56 -6.19 25.01
C GLU A 139 -5.89 -6.24 23.51
N VAL A 140 -7.11 -5.88 23.16
CA VAL A 140 -7.56 -5.85 21.76
C VAL A 140 -7.19 -4.50 21.14
N PRO A 141 -6.41 -4.45 20.04
CA PRO A 141 -6.08 -3.19 19.40
C PRO A 141 -7.32 -2.54 18.79
N LYS A 142 -7.34 -1.20 18.78
CA LYS A 142 -8.38 -0.42 18.11
C LYS A 142 -8.19 -0.50 16.60
N ILE A 143 -9.29 -0.58 15.85
CA ILE A 143 -9.24 -0.53 14.38
C ILE A 143 -9.73 0.84 13.93
N TYR A 144 -8.97 1.46 13.03
CA TYR A 144 -9.33 2.67 12.31
C TYR A 144 -9.38 2.40 10.81
N ALA A 145 -10.13 3.21 10.07
CA ALA A 145 -10.17 3.19 8.61
C ALA A 145 -10.29 4.61 8.04
#